data_AF-A0A8D2K3J7-F1
#
_entry.id   AF-A0A8D2K3J7-F1
#
_cell.length_a   1.000
_cell.length_b   1.000
_cell.length_c   1.000
_cell.angle_alpha   90.00
_cell.angle_beta   90.00
_cell.angle_gamma   90.00
#
_symmetry.space_group_name_H-M   'P 1'
#
loop_
_entity.id
_entity.type
_entity.pdbx_description
1 polymer ?
#
loop_
_entity_poly.entity_id
_entity_poly.type
_entity_poly.pdbx_seq_one_letter_code
_entity_poly.pdbx_strand_id
1 'polypeptide(L)'
;MGKKQCRKAGNSKNQSASTPPKERSSSPAMEQSWTENDFDELREESFSRSKFSELKEELHAQRKETKNLEKRMDEWITRIINAKKTIKEQIEMKTMTRELRDKCTSFSNRIDQLEERVSVTEDQMNEMKREEKCREKRVKRNEQSLQEICDYVKRPNLRLIGVPENDGENGTKLENTLQDIIQENNVPNIVR
;
A
#
# COMPACT_ATOMS: atom_id res chain seq x y z
N MET A 1 -29.71 -11.58 -26.25
CA MET A 1 -31.03 -11.76 -25.61
C MET A 1 -31.14 -10.68 -24.53
N GLY A 2 -32.03 -9.69 -24.50
CA GLY A 2 -33.12 -9.28 -25.37
C GLY A 2 -33.49 -7.82 -25.09
N LYS A 3 -33.81 -7.11 -26.18
CA LYS A 3 -34.78 -6.02 -26.38
C LYS A 3 -34.82 -4.81 -25.42
N LYS A 4 -34.45 -3.67 -26.04
CA LYS A 4 -34.97 -2.31 -25.83
C LYS A 4 -36.50 -2.28 -25.75
N GLN A 5 -37.08 -1.45 -24.89
CA GLN A 5 -38.37 -0.80 -25.17
C GLN A 5 -38.43 0.62 -24.59
N CYS A 6 -38.40 1.60 -25.49
CA CYS A 6 -38.96 2.94 -25.28
C CYS A 6 -40.50 2.84 -25.25
N ARG A 7 -41.16 3.58 -24.37
CA ARG A 7 -42.60 3.90 -24.51
C ARG A 7 -42.75 5.41 -24.73
N LYS A 8 -43.19 5.76 -25.95
CA LYS A 8 -43.77 7.06 -26.31
C LYS A 8 -45.28 6.97 -26.13
N ALA A 9 -45.86 7.97 -25.48
CA ALA A 9 -47.29 8.31 -25.50
C ALA A 9 -47.34 9.82 -25.20
N GLY A 10 -48.15 10.69 -25.79
CA GLY A 10 -49.08 10.60 -26.89
C GLY A 10 -49.29 12.05 -27.36
N ASN A 11 -49.38 12.21 -28.67
CA ASN A 11 -49.63 13.45 -29.40
C ASN A 11 -51.01 14.03 -29.03
N SER A 12 -51.10 15.26 -28.50
CA SER A 12 -52.35 16.03 -28.51
C SER A 12 -52.35 16.97 -29.70
N LYS A 13 -53.17 16.55 -30.66
CA LYS A 13 -53.37 17.07 -32.00
C LYS A 13 -54.17 18.37 -31.93
N ASN A 14 -53.61 19.42 -32.51
CA ASN A 14 -54.30 20.66 -32.83
C ASN A 14 -55.57 20.33 -33.65
N GLN A 15 -56.74 20.74 -33.17
CA GLN A 15 -57.96 20.77 -33.98
C GLN A 15 -58.41 22.21 -34.14
N SER A 16 -57.94 22.80 -35.24
CA SER A 16 -58.58 23.93 -35.88
C SER A 16 -59.80 23.40 -36.63
N ALA A 17 -61.00 23.78 -36.21
CA ALA A 17 -62.22 23.64 -37.01
C ALA A 17 -62.60 25.03 -37.52
N SER A 18 -62.44 25.20 -38.83
CA SER A 18 -62.88 26.34 -39.63
C SER A 18 -64.41 26.29 -39.78
N THR A 19 -65.08 27.40 -39.49
CA THR A 19 -66.45 27.68 -39.94
C THR A 19 -66.41 28.52 -41.22
N PRO A 20 -67.30 28.29 -42.21
CA PRO A 20 -67.24 28.95 -43.51
C PRO A 20 -67.99 30.30 -43.55
N PRO A 21 -67.68 31.18 -44.52
CA PRO A 21 -68.12 32.58 -44.54
C PRO A 21 -69.35 32.76 -45.42
N LYS A 22 -70.36 33.51 -44.94
CA LYS A 22 -71.43 34.18 -45.72
C LYS A 22 -72.50 34.73 -44.76
N GLU A 23 -73.13 35.89 -44.88
CA GLU A 23 -73.23 36.90 -45.94
C GLU A 23 -73.26 38.30 -45.35
N ARG A 24 -72.98 39.25 -46.23
CA ARG A 24 -72.97 40.69 -46.03
C ARG A 24 -74.33 41.19 -45.55
N SER A 25 -74.33 41.94 -44.46
CA SER A 25 -75.26 43.04 -44.23
C SER A 25 -74.44 44.31 -44.02
N SER A 26 -74.45 45.15 -45.05
CA SER A 26 -73.94 46.52 -45.00
C SER A 26 -74.75 47.34 -43.99
N SER A 27 -74.06 48.10 -43.13
CA SER A 27 -74.55 49.31 -42.46
C SER A 27 -73.32 50.13 -42.05
N PRO A 28 -73.44 51.46 -42.01
CA PRO A 28 -72.50 52.38 -42.64
C PRO A 28 -71.15 52.39 -41.92
N ALA A 29 -70.08 52.42 -42.72
CA ALA A 29 -68.76 52.78 -42.23
C ALA A 29 -68.83 54.19 -41.67
N MET A 30 -68.94 54.29 -40.35
CA MET A 30 -68.69 55.52 -39.62
C MET A 30 -67.18 55.76 -39.75
N GLU A 31 -66.80 56.52 -40.77
CA GLU A 31 -65.51 57.17 -40.89
C GLU A 31 -65.33 58.01 -39.61
N GLN A 32 -64.76 57.39 -38.58
CA GLN A 32 -64.19 58.12 -37.46
C GLN A 32 -62.91 58.74 -38.01
N SER A 33 -63.07 59.93 -38.60
CA SER A 33 -61.97 60.85 -38.78
C SER A 33 -61.49 61.22 -37.38
N TRP A 34 -60.56 60.41 -36.86
CA TRP A 34 -59.82 60.74 -35.64
C TRP A 34 -59.21 62.11 -35.85
N THR A 35 -59.68 63.09 -35.08
CA THR A 35 -59.01 64.39 -35.05
C THR A 35 -57.83 64.25 -34.10
N GLU A 36 -56.76 65.02 -34.31
CA GLU A 36 -55.57 65.03 -33.44
C GLU A 36 -55.92 65.27 -31.95
N ASN A 37 -57.14 65.79 -31.70
CA ASN A 37 -57.76 65.98 -30.39
C ASN A 37 -58.22 64.70 -29.67
N ASP A 38 -58.51 63.60 -30.37
CA ASP A 38 -58.90 62.33 -29.71
C ASP A 38 -57.69 61.66 -29.02
N PHE A 39 -56.47 62.00 -29.45
CA PHE A 39 -55.24 61.65 -28.72
C PHE A 39 -55.03 62.53 -27.47
N ASP A 40 -55.61 63.74 -27.44
CA ASP A 40 -55.50 64.66 -26.30
C ASP A 40 -56.52 64.34 -25.19
N GLU A 41 -57.67 63.74 -25.52
CA GLU A 41 -58.60 63.23 -24.51
C GLU A 41 -58.09 61.94 -23.83
N LEU A 42 -57.28 61.13 -24.54
CA LEU A 42 -56.47 60.06 -23.92
C LEU A 42 -55.27 60.58 -23.12
N ARG A 43 -54.86 61.84 -23.32
CA ARG A 43 -53.83 62.49 -22.51
C ARG A 43 -54.38 62.95 -21.15
N GLU A 44 -55.69 63.22 -21.08
CA GLU A 44 -56.46 63.53 -19.86
C GLU A 44 -57.15 62.31 -19.23
N GLU A 45 -57.06 61.12 -19.81
CA GLU A 45 -57.17 59.91 -19.00
C GLU A 45 -55.85 59.74 -18.27
N SER A 46 -55.74 60.45 -17.15
CA SER A 46 -54.62 60.46 -16.23
C SER A 46 -54.21 59.03 -15.85
N PHE A 47 -53.41 58.43 -16.72
CA PHE A 47 -52.38 57.46 -16.40
C PHE A 47 -51.50 58.18 -15.38
N SER A 48 -51.97 58.11 -14.13
CA SER A 48 -51.70 59.15 -13.15
C SER A 48 -50.19 59.22 -13.03
N ARG A 49 -49.57 60.38 -13.30
CA ARG A 49 -48.12 60.59 -13.26
C ARG A 49 -47.46 59.97 -12.01
N SER A 50 -48.22 59.87 -10.92
CA SER A 50 -47.93 59.12 -9.69
C SER A 50 -47.69 57.61 -9.90
N LYS A 51 -48.58 56.88 -10.60
CA LYS A 51 -48.46 55.43 -10.87
C LYS A 51 -47.22 55.11 -11.70
N PHE A 52 -46.89 55.94 -12.70
CA PHE A 52 -45.68 55.78 -13.49
C PHE A 52 -44.41 56.06 -12.68
N SER A 53 -44.44 57.05 -11.79
CA SER A 53 -43.31 57.38 -10.90
C SER A 53 -43.04 56.27 -9.89
N GLU A 54 -44.09 55.67 -9.32
CA GLU A 54 -43.99 54.53 -8.39
C GLU A 54 -43.41 53.28 -9.08
N LEU A 55 -43.89 52.95 -10.28
CA LEU A 55 -43.33 51.88 -11.13
C LEU A 55 -41.84 52.08 -11.46
N LYS A 56 -41.43 53.32 -11.70
CA LYS A 56 -40.04 53.66 -12.01
C LYS A 56 -39.12 53.45 -10.79
N GLU A 57 -39.55 53.85 -9.60
CA GLU A 57 -38.80 53.61 -8.36
C GLU A 57 -38.69 52.11 -8.05
N GLU A 58 -39.77 51.35 -8.22
CA GLU A 58 -39.78 49.89 -8.07
C GLU A 58 -38.79 49.21 -9.04
N LEU A 59 -38.78 49.63 -10.31
CA LEU A 59 -37.81 49.14 -11.30
C LEU A 59 -36.36 49.45 -10.87
N HIS A 60 -36.12 50.65 -10.36
CA HIS A 60 -34.81 51.03 -9.83
C HIS A 60 -34.39 50.20 -8.62
N ALA A 61 -35.32 49.87 -7.71
CA ALA A 61 -35.09 48.97 -6.59
C ALA A 61 -34.74 47.55 -7.06
N GLN A 62 -35.56 46.97 -7.95
CA GLN A 62 -35.30 45.65 -8.55
C GLN A 62 -33.95 45.58 -9.27
N ARG A 63 -33.55 46.64 -9.97
CA ARG A 63 -32.23 46.69 -10.61
C ARG A 63 -31.09 46.64 -9.59
N LYS A 64 -31.23 47.29 -8.43
CA LYS A 64 -30.22 47.24 -7.35
C LYS A 64 -30.16 45.84 -6.73
N GLU A 65 -31.31 45.22 -6.50
CA GLU A 65 -31.39 43.85 -5.97
C GLU A 65 -30.77 42.83 -6.92
N THR A 66 -31.07 42.91 -8.22
CA THR A 66 -30.52 42.02 -9.24
C THR A 66 -28.99 42.12 -9.30
N LYS A 67 -28.43 43.34 -9.24
CA LYS A 67 -26.98 43.56 -9.16
C LYS A 67 -26.35 43.01 -7.88
N ASN A 68 -27.07 43.02 -6.76
CA ASN A 68 -26.60 42.42 -5.51
C ASN A 68 -26.56 40.88 -5.65
N LEU A 69 -27.62 40.29 -6.22
CA LEU A 69 -27.69 38.86 -6.49
C LEU A 69 -26.59 38.40 -7.45
N GLU A 70 -26.29 39.17 -8.49
CA GLU A 70 -25.20 38.90 -9.43
C GLU A 70 -23.85 38.76 -8.70
N LYS A 71 -23.50 39.73 -7.84
CA LYS A 71 -22.27 39.65 -7.02
C LYS A 71 -22.25 38.44 -6.10
N ARG A 72 -23.38 38.12 -5.48
CA ARG A 72 -23.50 36.92 -4.64
C ARG A 72 -23.32 35.64 -5.46
N MET A 73 -23.83 35.59 -6.69
CA MET A 73 -23.62 34.45 -7.59
C MET A 73 -22.14 34.26 -7.93
N ASP A 74 -21.41 35.33 -8.23
CA ASP A 74 -19.96 35.25 -8.50
C ASP A 74 -19.17 34.74 -7.30
N GLU A 75 -19.52 35.17 -6.09
CA GLU A 75 -18.96 34.65 -4.85
C GLU A 75 -19.25 33.15 -4.68
N TRP A 76 -20.50 32.72 -4.94
CA TRP A 76 -20.89 31.30 -4.88
C TRP A 76 -20.16 30.46 -5.92
N ILE A 77 -19.98 30.96 -7.15
CA ILE A 77 -19.22 30.30 -8.21
C ILE A 77 -17.78 30.08 -7.76
N THR A 78 -17.15 31.11 -7.19
CA THR A 78 -15.78 31.03 -6.67
C THR A 78 -15.67 29.97 -5.55
N ARG A 79 -16.63 29.93 -4.63
CA ARG A 79 -16.69 28.89 -3.57
C ARG A 79 -16.85 27.49 -4.14
N ILE A 80 -17.68 27.31 -5.17
CA ILE A 80 -17.88 26.02 -5.84
C ILE A 80 -16.59 25.54 -6.52
N ILE A 81 -15.87 26.42 -7.21
CA ILE A 81 -14.59 26.09 -7.86
C ILE A 81 -13.57 25.64 -6.82
N ASN A 82 -13.45 26.37 -5.70
CA ASN A 82 -12.55 26.01 -4.62
C ASN A 82 -12.92 24.66 -4.00
N ALA A 83 -14.21 24.42 -3.70
CA ALA A 83 -14.68 23.15 -3.16
C ALA A 83 -14.42 21.98 -4.12
N LYS A 84 -14.62 22.17 -5.43
CA LYS A 84 -14.33 21.17 -6.46
C LYS A 84 -12.85 20.77 -6.46
N LYS A 85 -11.94 21.74 -6.28
CA LYS A 85 -10.49 21.47 -6.19
C LYS A 85 -10.18 20.62 -4.94
N THR A 86 -10.71 20.98 -3.78
CA THR A 86 -10.51 20.23 -2.52
C THR A 86 -11.04 18.79 -2.63
N ILE A 87 -12.21 18.58 -3.25
CA ILE A 87 -12.76 17.23 -3.46
C ILE A 87 -11.82 16.38 -4.33
N LYS A 88 -11.21 16.98 -5.36
CA LYS A 88 -10.26 16.27 -6.22
C LYS A 88 -9.04 15.80 -5.42
N GLU A 89 -8.43 16.69 -4.65
CA GLU A 89 -7.30 16.38 -3.77
C GLU A 89 -7.67 15.28 -2.75
N GLN A 90 -8.89 15.32 -2.21
CA GLN A 90 -9.37 14.30 -1.28
C GLN A 90 -9.50 12.90 -1.92
N ILE A 91 -9.91 12.81 -3.18
CA ILE A 91 -10.01 11.53 -3.89
C ILE A 91 -8.61 10.94 -4.12
N GLU A 92 -7.65 11.75 -4.55
CA GLU A 92 -6.24 11.34 -4.74
C GLU A 92 -5.61 10.86 -3.42
N MET A 93 -5.87 11.57 -2.31
CA MET A 93 -5.41 11.13 -0.98
C MET A 93 -6.05 9.81 -0.55
N LYS A 94 -7.33 9.59 -0.86
CA LYS A 94 -8.05 8.35 -0.55
C LYS A 94 -7.49 7.15 -1.34
N THR A 95 -7.09 7.34 -2.60
CA THR A 95 -6.46 6.27 -3.40
C THR A 95 -5.09 5.92 -2.84
N MET A 96 -4.25 6.90 -2.53
CA MET A 96 -2.93 6.66 -1.94
C MET A 96 -3.04 5.94 -0.58
N THR A 97 -4.01 6.32 0.25
CA THR A 97 -4.28 5.65 1.54
C THR A 97 -4.63 4.17 1.35
N ARG A 98 -5.36 3.82 0.30
CA ARG A 98 -5.71 2.43 0.00
C ARG A 98 -4.48 1.62 -0.43
N GLU A 99 -3.66 2.18 -1.30
CA GLU A 99 -2.39 1.52 -1.69
C GLU A 99 -1.46 1.29 -0.51
N LEU A 100 -1.35 2.27 0.40
CA LEU A 100 -0.57 2.12 1.63
C LEU A 100 -1.12 1.00 2.52
N ARG A 101 -2.44 0.91 2.68
CA ARG A 101 -3.09 -0.17 3.43
C ARG A 101 -2.74 -1.54 2.85
N ASP A 102 -2.85 -1.70 1.52
CA ASP A 102 -2.57 -2.96 0.84
C ASP A 102 -1.09 -3.37 1.00
N LYS A 103 -0.17 -2.40 0.88
CA LYS A 103 1.26 -2.61 1.17
C LYS A 103 1.49 -3.02 2.62
N CYS A 104 0.88 -2.34 3.58
CA CYS A 104 0.98 -2.70 5.00
C CYS A 104 0.49 -4.13 5.27
N THR A 105 -0.65 -4.53 4.70
CA THR A 105 -1.14 -5.92 4.81
C THR A 105 -0.17 -6.92 4.18
N SER A 106 0.39 -6.61 3.02
CA SER A 106 1.42 -7.47 2.41
C SER A 106 2.68 -7.58 3.27
N PHE A 107 3.08 -6.51 3.96
CA PHE A 107 4.22 -6.55 4.89
C PHE A 107 3.91 -7.40 6.13
N SER A 108 2.72 -7.25 6.72
CA SER A 108 2.29 -8.07 7.85
C SER A 108 2.37 -9.56 7.53
N ASN A 109 1.80 -9.99 6.40
CA ASN A 109 1.87 -11.40 5.98
C ASN A 109 3.31 -11.90 5.81
N ARG A 110 4.23 -11.04 5.37
CA ARG A 110 5.65 -11.40 5.20
C ARG A 110 6.37 -11.50 6.55
N ILE A 111 5.96 -10.71 7.53
CA ILE A 111 6.47 -10.81 8.91
C ILE A 111 6.00 -12.13 9.52
N ASP A 112 4.72 -12.48 9.39
CA ASP A 112 4.18 -13.75 9.91
C ASP A 112 4.94 -14.95 9.32
N GLN A 113 5.20 -14.95 8.01
CA GLN A 113 6.02 -15.98 7.36
C GLN A 113 7.47 -16.03 7.88
N LEU A 114 8.07 -14.87 8.18
CA LEU A 114 9.42 -14.82 8.73
C LEU A 114 9.45 -15.33 10.18
N GLU A 115 8.43 -15.02 10.98
CA GLU A 115 8.29 -15.53 12.35
C GLU A 115 8.23 -17.06 12.35
N GLU A 116 7.39 -17.66 11.51
CA GLU A 116 7.33 -19.13 11.37
C GLU A 116 8.69 -19.73 10.99
N ARG A 117 9.41 -19.11 10.04
CA ARG A 117 10.74 -19.58 9.64
C ARG A 117 11.76 -19.47 10.78
N VAL A 118 11.69 -18.40 11.58
CA VAL A 118 12.56 -18.22 12.75
C VAL A 118 12.29 -19.32 13.77
N SER A 119 11.02 -19.61 14.08
CA SER A 119 10.66 -20.71 14.98
C SER A 119 11.20 -22.06 14.50
N VAL A 120 11.08 -22.37 13.20
CA VAL A 120 11.64 -23.61 12.63
C VAL A 120 13.17 -23.67 12.81
N THR A 121 13.88 -22.57 12.55
CA THR A 121 15.34 -22.54 12.73
C THR A 121 15.77 -22.64 14.18
N GLU A 122 14.99 -22.09 15.11
CA GLU A 122 15.24 -22.20 16.54
C GLU A 122 15.14 -23.65 17.01
N ASP A 123 14.10 -24.36 16.59
CA ASP A 123 13.94 -25.78 16.88
C ASP A 123 15.09 -26.62 16.31
N GLN A 124 15.51 -26.35 15.06
CA GLN A 124 16.66 -27.01 14.44
C GLN A 124 17.97 -26.76 15.20
N MET A 125 18.21 -25.51 15.61
CA MET A 125 19.39 -25.15 16.41
C MET A 125 19.41 -25.89 17.74
N ASN A 126 18.27 -26.00 18.40
CA ASN A 126 18.13 -26.74 19.65
C ASN A 126 18.44 -28.23 19.47
N GLU A 127 18.01 -28.84 18.35
CA GLU A 127 18.35 -30.24 18.05
C GLU A 127 19.84 -30.42 17.76
N MET A 128 20.44 -29.58 16.91
CA MET A 128 21.88 -29.62 16.62
C MET A 128 22.71 -29.51 17.90
N LYS A 129 22.32 -28.63 18.83
CA LYS A 129 22.99 -28.47 20.13
C LYS A 129 22.94 -29.74 20.98
N ARG A 130 21.82 -30.48 20.95
CA ARG A 130 21.71 -31.78 21.63
C ARG A 130 22.62 -32.82 20.97
N GLU A 131 22.64 -32.88 19.64
CA GLU A 131 23.49 -33.80 18.89
C GLU A 131 24.99 -33.54 19.13
N GLU A 132 25.43 -32.29 19.11
CA GLU A 132 26.82 -31.92 19.37
C GLU A 132 27.28 -32.41 20.74
N LYS A 133 26.45 -32.24 21.77
CA LYS A 133 26.74 -32.75 23.11
C LYS A 133 26.92 -34.27 23.12
N CYS A 134 26.16 -35.01 22.30
CA CYS A 134 26.33 -36.45 22.15
C CYS A 134 27.64 -36.79 21.43
N ARG A 135 28.00 -36.06 20.37
CA ARG A 135 29.26 -36.25 19.63
C ARG A 135 30.47 -35.95 20.52
N GLU A 136 30.42 -34.87 21.30
CA GLU A 136 31.47 -34.48 22.23
C GLU A 136 31.78 -35.60 23.24
N LYS A 137 30.74 -36.20 23.83
CA LYS A 137 30.90 -37.35 24.74
C LYS A 137 31.54 -38.57 24.06
N ARG A 138 31.28 -38.78 22.77
CA ARG A 138 31.90 -39.87 22.00
C ARG A 138 33.37 -39.58 21.74
N VAL A 139 33.71 -38.36 21.31
CA VAL A 139 35.10 -37.93 21.09
C VAL A 139 35.91 -38.07 22.37
N LYS A 140 35.38 -37.57 23.50
CA LYS A 140 36.06 -37.67 24.80
C LYS A 140 36.36 -39.11 25.22
N ARG A 141 35.41 -40.04 25.02
CA ARG A 141 35.63 -41.47 25.31
C ARG A 141 36.67 -42.07 24.37
N ASN A 142 36.63 -41.74 23.09
CA ASN A 142 37.57 -42.26 22.11
C ASN A 142 38.99 -41.75 22.40
N GLU A 143 39.15 -40.48 22.77
CA GLU A 143 40.42 -39.90 23.18
C GLU A 143 41.01 -40.64 24.39
N GLN A 144 40.20 -40.89 25.42
CA GLN A 144 40.60 -41.69 26.58
C GLN A 144 41.01 -43.11 26.19
N SER A 145 40.21 -43.77 25.36
CA SER A 145 40.52 -45.14 24.89
C SER A 145 41.82 -45.20 24.07
N LEU A 146 42.07 -44.20 23.21
CA LEU A 146 43.32 -44.11 22.45
C LEU A 146 44.53 -43.89 23.36
N GLN A 147 44.38 -43.09 24.41
CA GLN A 147 45.42 -42.89 25.41
C GLN A 147 45.77 -44.21 26.10
N GLU A 148 44.77 -44.97 26.56
CA GLU A 148 44.97 -46.28 27.18
C GLU A 148 45.67 -47.28 26.23
N ILE A 149 45.27 -47.32 24.96
CA ILE A 149 45.91 -48.17 23.95
C ILE A 149 47.36 -47.75 23.72
N CYS A 150 47.62 -46.45 23.61
CA CYS A 150 48.97 -45.90 23.42
C CYS A 150 49.89 -46.28 24.59
N ASP A 151 49.38 -46.18 25.82
CA ASP A 151 50.10 -46.56 27.03
C ASP A 151 50.36 -48.08 27.08
N TYR A 152 49.37 -48.89 26.70
CA TYR A 152 49.51 -50.34 26.59
C TYR A 152 50.59 -50.76 25.59
N VAL A 153 50.58 -50.18 24.38
CA VAL A 153 51.56 -50.48 23.32
C VAL A 153 52.97 -50.04 23.71
N LYS A 154 53.11 -48.95 24.48
CA LYS A 154 54.41 -48.44 24.94
C LYS A 154 54.94 -49.13 26.19
N ARG A 155 54.12 -49.89 26.92
CA ARG A 155 54.48 -50.54 28.18
C ARG A 155 55.77 -51.39 28.14
N PRO A 156 56.07 -52.20 27.09
CA PRO A 156 57.33 -52.94 27.03
C PRO A 156 58.52 -52.11 26.54
N ASN A 157 58.31 -50.87 26.07
CA ASN A 157 59.35 -50.07 25.44
C ASN A 157 60.13 -49.29 26.50
N LEU A 158 61.41 -49.59 26.65
CA LEU A 158 62.35 -48.81 27.46
C LEU A 158 62.99 -47.71 26.60
N ARG A 159 63.11 -46.49 27.13
CA ARG A 159 63.85 -45.40 26.47
C ARG A 159 65.20 -45.22 27.13
N LEU A 160 66.28 -45.43 26.37
CA LEU A 160 67.65 -45.11 26.80
C LEU A 160 67.97 -43.67 26.37
N ILE A 161 68.42 -42.84 27.31
CA ILE A 161 68.78 -41.43 27.09
C ILE A 161 70.27 -41.28 27.43
N GLY A 162 71.00 -40.52 26.61
CA GLY A 162 72.43 -40.26 26.82
C GLY A 162 73.37 -41.29 26.19
N VAL A 163 72.88 -42.17 25.31
CA VAL A 163 73.71 -43.07 24.52
C VAL A 163 74.43 -42.25 23.43
N PRO A 164 75.78 -42.30 23.33
CA PRO A 164 76.52 -41.58 22.31
C PRO A 164 76.24 -42.16 20.92
N GLU A 165 75.96 -41.28 19.96
CA GLU A 165 75.66 -41.64 18.57
C GLU A 165 76.93 -42.09 17.83
N ASN A 166 76.93 -43.30 17.26
CA ASN A 166 78.09 -43.83 16.52
C ASN A 166 77.86 -43.78 15.01
N ASP A 167 78.91 -43.41 14.25
CA ASP A 167 78.85 -43.41 12.78
C ASP A 167 78.61 -44.82 12.23
N GLY A 168 77.54 -44.96 11.45
CA GLY A 168 77.10 -46.24 10.87
C GLY A 168 76.43 -47.18 11.88
N GLU A 169 75.65 -46.63 12.81
CA GLU A 169 74.82 -47.39 13.74
C GLU A 169 73.79 -48.28 13.01
N ASN A 170 73.67 -49.54 13.43
CA ASN A 170 72.72 -50.50 12.89
C ASN A 170 72.11 -51.33 14.03
N GLY A 171 71.06 -52.11 13.73
CA GLY A 171 70.33 -52.87 14.76
C GLY A 171 71.23 -53.77 15.61
N THR A 172 72.20 -54.45 14.99
CA THR A 172 73.15 -55.32 15.70
C THR A 172 74.11 -54.56 16.62
N LYS A 173 74.59 -53.37 16.22
CA LYS A 173 75.44 -52.54 17.09
C LYS A 173 74.65 -52.04 18.31
N LEU A 174 73.40 -51.61 18.09
CA LEU A 174 72.52 -51.12 19.15
C LEU A 174 72.16 -52.24 20.16
N GLU A 175 71.96 -53.46 19.67
CA GLU A 175 71.73 -54.64 20.51
C GLU A 175 72.97 -55.00 21.35
N ASN A 176 74.17 -54.96 20.77
CA ASN A 176 75.41 -55.15 21.51
C ASN A 176 75.59 -54.07 22.60
N THR A 177 75.38 -52.78 22.27
CA THR A 177 75.43 -51.69 23.26
C THR A 177 74.41 -51.88 24.39
N LEU A 178 73.21 -52.37 24.08
CA LEU A 178 72.21 -52.75 25.10
C LEU A 178 72.71 -53.88 26.02
N GLN A 179 73.35 -54.91 25.46
CA GLN A 179 73.93 -56.00 26.25
C GLN A 179 75.08 -55.52 27.13
N ASP A 180 75.96 -54.65 26.61
CA ASP A 180 77.05 -54.03 27.38
C ASP A 180 76.51 -53.24 28.59
N ILE A 181 75.46 -52.43 28.37
CA ILE A 181 74.79 -51.68 29.45
C ILE A 181 74.20 -52.61 30.52
N ILE A 182 73.61 -53.74 30.13
CA ILE A 182 73.03 -54.72 31.08
C ILE A 182 74.13 -55.37 31.93
N GLN A 183 75.26 -55.72 31.31
CA GLN A 183 76.40 -56.32 32.01
C GLN A 183 77.09 -55.33 32.95
N GLU A 184 77.31 -54.09 32.50
CA GLU A 184 77.97 -53.05 33.29
C GLU A 184 77.16 -52.66 34.55
N ASN A 185 75.83 -52.65 34.43
CA ASN A 185 74.93 -52.35 35.56
C ASN A 185 74.64 -53.55 36.49
N ASN A 186 75.23 -54.73 36.21
CA ASN A 186 75.20 -55.90 37.08
C ASN A 186 73.79 -56.34 37.54
N VAL A 187 72.80 -56.28 36.64
CA VAL A 187 71.40 -56.64 36.96
C VAL A 187 71.29 -58.16 37.14
N PRO A 188 70.98 -58.69 38.34
CA PRO A 188 70.90 -60.13 38.55
C PRO A 188 69.76 -60.75 37.73
N ASN A 189 69.99 -61.93 37.15
CA ASN A 189 68.99 -62.67 36.36
C ASN A 189 67.69 -62.88 37.15
N ILE A 190 66.63 -62.15 36.81
CA ILE A 190 65.28 -62.40 37.33
C ILE A 190 64.62 -63.44 36.42
N VAL A 191 65.00 -64.70 36.62
CA VAL A 191 64.27 -65.85 36.09
C VAL A 191 63.40 -66.40 37.22
N ARG A 192 62.07 -66.31 37.07
CA ARG A 192 61.10 -67.14 37.79
C ARG A 192 59.93 -67.46 36.90
#